data_AF-A0A2X4RV53-F1
#
_entry.id   AF-A0A2X4RV53-F1
#
_cell.length_a   1.000
_cell.length_b   1.000
_cell.length_c   1.000
_cell.angle_alpha   90.00
_cell.angle_beta   90.00
_cell.angle_gamma   90.00
#
_symmetry.space_group_name_H-M   'P 1'
#
loop_
_entity.id
_entity.type
_entity.pdbx_description
1 polymer ?
#
loop_
_entity_poly.entity_id
_entity_poly.type
_entity_poly.pdbx_seq_one_letter_code
_entity_poly.pdbx_strand_id
1 'polypeptide(L)'
;MIKAILTAILLFISSLFSSAGSSELAGSSEAWGLNVAKHGIITGTPAGLVEANDEQMEHITAFRWESEASPEDFSLNFQNQAVWLPCNGGDFTLVEGGVELSMLTDKACSGGKVDLPFVVFLSEPAKVMVDRDASATPQRIYLVRGDQAIALTR
;
A
#
# COMPACT_ATOMS: atom_id res chain seq x y z
N MET A 1 -0.77 53.43 37.94
CA MET A 1 -1.98 52.63 37.63
C MET A 1 -2.02 52.07 36.20
N ILE A 2 -1.18 52.51 35.26
CA ILE A 2 -1.15 51.97 33.88
C ILE A 2 -0.44 50.59 33.78
N LYS A 3 0.49 50.28 34.70
CA LYS A 3 1.24 49.00 34.70
C LYS A 3 0.41 47.75 35.00
N ALA A 4 -0.68 47.86 35.76
CA ALA A 4 -1.50 46.69 36.13
C ALA A 4 -2.41 46.22 34.99
N ILE A 5 -2.81 47.13 34.10
CA ILE A 5 -3.70 46.83 32.97
C ILE A 5 -2.94 46.07 31.87
N LEU A 6 -1.68 46.41 31.61
CA LEU A 6 -0.85 45.70 30.62
C LEU A 6 -0.62 44.22 30.98
N THR A 7 -0.45 43.91 32.27
CA THR A 7 -0.20 42.53 32.73
C THR A 7 -1.44 41.65 32.59
N ALA A 8 -2.65 42.21 32.80
CA ALA A 8 -3.90 41.47 32.63
C ALA A 8 -4.20 41.14 31.15
N ILE A 9 -3.86 42.04 30.22
CA ILE A 9 -4.05 41.81 28.78
C ILE A 9 -3.10 40.71 28.27
N LEU A 10 -1.83 40.71 28.70
CA LEU A 10 -0.86 39.68 28.32
C LEU A 10 -1.24 38.29 28.86
N LEU A 11 -1.78 38.21 30.08
CA LEU A 11 -2.25 36.94 30.66
C LEU A 11 -3.53 36.44 29.97
N PHE A 12 -4.41 37.33 29.51
CA PHE A 12 -5.59 36.95 28.71
C PHE A 12 -5.19 36.37 27.35
N ILE A 13 -4.21 36.96 26.65
CA ILE A 13 -3.67 36.42 25.40
C ILE A 13 -3.01 35.06 25.63
N SER A 14 -2.28 34.88 26.74
CA SER A 14 -1.67 33.60 27.13
C SER A 14 -2.71 32.49 27.34
N SER A 15 -3.90 32.83 27.82
CA SER A 15 -5.02 31.89 27.98
C SER A 15 -5.72 31.53 26.67
N LEU A 16 -5.66 32.38 25.63
CA LEU A 16 -6.19 32.05 24.30
C LEU A 16 -5.34 30.98 23.58
N PHE A 17 -4.07 30.80 23.98
CA PHE A 17 -3.16 29.79 23.42
C PHE A 17 -2.99 28.54 24.30
N SER A 18 -3.66 28.46 25.45
CA SER A 18 -3.45 27.38 26.43
C SER A 18 -4.61 26.38 26.54
N SER A 19 -5.65 26.48 25.70
CA SER A 19 -6.76 25.52 25.67
C SER A 19 -7.29 25.27 24.26
N ALA A 20 -6.40 24.77 23.40
CA ALA A 20 -6.74 23.82 22.35
C ALA A 20 -5.53 22.89 22.35
N GLY A 21 -5.42 22.03 23.38
CA GLY A 21 -6.15 20.79 23.31
C GLY A 21 -5.52 20.04 22.16
N SER A 22 -4.46 19.31 22.48
CA SER A 22 -3.84 18.34 21.59
C SER A 22 -4.94 17.48 21.00
N SER A 23 -5.43 17.86 19.82
CA SER A 23 -5.86 16.89 18.85
C SER A 23 -4.59 16.15 18.53
N GLU A 24 -4.32 15.10 19.30
CA GLU A 24 -3.64 13.96 18.74
C GLU A 24 -4.33 13.75 17.39
N LEU A 25 -3.62 14.03 16.30
CA LEU A 25 -3.98 13.58 14.96
C LEU A 25 -3.86 12.04 14.92
N ALA A 26 -4.43 11.36 15.92
CA ALA A 26 -4.81 9.97 15.90
C ALA A 26 -5.96 9.88 14.89
N GLY A 27 -5.66 9.40 13.70
CA GLY A 27 -6.64 9.29 12.61
C GLY A 27 -6.05 9.50 11.22
N SER A 28 -4.88 10.12 11.15
CA SER A 28 -4.02 10.29 9.98
C SER A 28 -3.28 9.06 9.44
N SER A 29 -3.08 8.04 10.27
CA SER A 29 -2.16 6.94 9.94
C SER A 29 -2.70 5.63 10.49
N GLU A 30 -3.27 5.68 11.69
CA GLU A 30 -3.96 4.54 12.30
C GLU A 30 -5.22 4.15 11.52
N ALA A 31 -6.01 5.12 11.03
CA ALA A 31 -7.14 4.84 10.13
C ALA A 31 -6.72 4.28 8.74
N TRP A 32 -5.44 4.43 8.39
CA TRP A 32 -4.88 4.10 7.07
C TRP A 32 -4.42 2.66 7.06
N GLY A 33 -3.76 2.23 8.13
CA GLY A 33 -3.51 0.80 8.40
C GLY A 33 -4.81 0.02 8.61
N LEU A 34 -5.82 0.63 9.24
CA LEU A 34 -7.08 -0.06 9.57
C LEU A 34 -7.86 -0.55 8.35
N ASN A 35 -7.88 0.16 7.21
CA ASN A 35 -8.65 -0.30 6.04
C ASN A 35 -7.94 -1.40 5.25
N VAL A 36 -6.61 -1.35 5.14
CA VAL A 36 -5.80 -2.41 4.49
C VAL A 36 -5.76 -3.66 5.36
N ALA A 37 -5.57 -3.49 6.67
CA ALA A 37 -5.64 -4.58 7.64
C ALA A 37 -7.05 -5.17 7.70
N LYS A 38 -8.11 -4.37 7.51
CA LYS A 38 -9.49 -4.86 7.44
C LYS A 38 -9.76 -5.73 6.22
N HIS A 39 -9.12 -5.46 5.08
CA HIS A 39 -9.24 -6.29 3.87
C HIS A 39 -8.11 -7.32 3.73
N GLY A 40 -7.13 -7.35 4.64
CA GLY A 40 -6.03 -8.33 4.61
C GLY A 40 -5.18 -8.30 3.35
N ILE A 41 -5.10 -7.14 2.65
CA ILE A 41 -4.39 -7.04 1.36
C ILE A 41 -2.87 -7.09 1.57
N ILE A 42 -2.36 -6.25 2.48
CA ILE A 42 -0.95 -6.27 2.88
C ILE A 42 -0.88 -6.97 4.23
N THR A 43 -0.19 -8.10 4.27
CA THR A 43 -0.05 -8.96 5.46
C THR A 43 1.42 -9.21 5.76
N GLY A 44 1.71 -9.90 6.86
CA GLY A 44 3.07 -10.36 7.12
C GLY A 44 3.51 -11.42 6.10
N THR A 45 4.77 -11.37 5.68
CA THR A 45 5.34 -12.32 4.72
C THR A 45 5.17 -13.77 5.21
N PRO A 46 4.48 -14.65 4.46
CA PRO A 46 4.38 -16.06 4.79
C PRO A 46 5.74 -16.74 4.92
N ALA A 47 5.85 -17.68 5.85
CA ALA A 47 7.06 -18.49 5.96
C ALA A 47 7.15 -19.48 4.79
N GLY A 48 8.38 -19.75 4.33
CA GLY A 48 8.61 -20.77 3.31
C GLY A 48 8.42 -20.32 1.86
N LEU A 49 8.27 -19.01 1.61
CA LEU A 49 8.31 -18.46 0.26
C LEU A 49 9.72 -18.53 -0.34
N VAL A 50 9.78 -18.69 -1.65
CA VAL A 50 11.00 -18.62 -2.47
C VAL A 50 10.76 -17.72 -3.67
N GLU A 51 11.82 -17.12 -4.22
CA GLU A 51 11.69 -16.36 -5.47
C GLU A 51 11.22 -17.28 -6.60
N ALA A 52 10.31 -16.78 -7.44
CA ALA A 52 9.85 -17.52 -8.61
C ALA A 52 11.02 -17.76 -9.57
N ASN A 53 11.20 -19.00 -10.02
CA ASN A 53 12.22 -19.34 -10.99
C ASN A 53 11.81 -18.90 -12.42
N ASP A 54 12.73 -19.02 -13.39
CA ASP A 54 12.51 -18.57 -14.77
C ASP A 54 11.29 -19.22 -15.44
N GLU A 55 11.06 -20.52 -15.23
CA GLU A 55 9.91 -21.25 -15.78
C GLU A 55 8.59 -20.74 -15.18
N GLN A 56 8.58 -20.49 -13.86
CA GLN A 56 7.42 -19.91 -13.18
C GLN A 56 7.18 -18.47 -13.63
N MET A 57 8.23 -17.66 -13.81
CA MET A 57 8.13 -16.27 -14.26
C MET A 57 7.59 -16.17 -15.69
N GLU A 58 7.96 -17.09 -16.59
CA GLU A 58 7.36 -17.18 -17.94
C GLU A 58 5.84 -17.36 -17.84
N HIS A 59 5.37 -18.23 -16.95
CA HIS A 59 3.94 -18.44 -16.74
C HIS A 59 3.27 -17.26 -16.03
N ILE A 60 3.87 -16.70 -14.98
CA ILE A 60 3.33 -15.57 -14.22
C ILE A 60 3.10 -14.36 -15.13
N THR A 61 4.08 -14.08 -16.00
CA THR A 61 4.03 -12.94 -16.91
C THR A 61 2.99 -13.08 -18.03
N ALA A 62 2.50 -14.29 -18.26
CA ALA A 62 1.45 -14.60 -19.22
C ALA A 62 0.03 -14.38 -18.68
N PHE A 63 -0.18 -13.88 -17.46
CA PHE A 63 -1.54 -13.72 -16.89
C PHE A 63 -1.77 -12.39 -16.17
N ARG A 64 -3.07 -12.13 -15.95
CA ARG A 64 -3.56 -11.16 -14.98
C ARG A 64 -3.67 -11.84 -13.62
N TRP A 65 -3.35 -11.09 -12.58
CA TRP A 65 -3.36 -11.51 -11.19
C TRP A 65 -4.18 -10.51 -10.38
N GLU A 66 -5.06 -11.03 -9.54
CA GLU A 66 -5.98 -10.26 -8.72
C GLU A 66 -5.60 -10.43 -7.25
N SER A 67 -5.93 -9.44 -6.43
CA SER A 67 -5.80 -9.54 -4.97
C SER A 67 -6.51 -10.80 -4.46
N GLU A 68 -5.81 -11.66 -3.72
CA GLU A 68 -6.45 -12.85 -3.14
C GLU A 68 -7.53 -12.47 -2.11
N ALA A 69 -7.27 -11.42 -1.33
CA ALA A 69 -8.15 -11.04 -0.23
C ALA A 69 -9.38 -10.25 -0.69
N SER A 70 -9.30 -9.58 -1.85
CA SER A 70 -10.36 -8.73 -2.40
C SER A 70 -10.15 -8.51 -3.91
N PRO A 71 -10.52 -9.48 -4.77
CA PRO A 71 -10.23 -9.43 -6.21
C PRO A 71 -10.75 -8.19 -6.93
N GLU A 72 -11.82 -7.58 -6.41
CA GLU A 72 -12.40 -6.33 -6.91
C GLU A 72 -11.53 -5.09 -6.63
N ASP A 73 -10.64 -5.15 -5.65
CA ASP A 73 -9.89 -3.99 -5.19
C ASP A 73 -8.71 -3.68 -6.10
N PHE A 74 -7.98 -4.67 -6.60
CA PHE A 74 -6.95 -4.38 -7.60
C PHE A 74 -6.49 -5.62 -8.36
N SER A 75 -5.82 -5.37 -9.48
CA SER A 75 -5.18 -6.40 -10.28
C SER A 75 -3.91 -5.91 -10.96
N LEU A 76 -2.96 -6.81 -11.18
CA LEU A 76 -1.78 -6.61 -12.01
C LEU A 76 -1.89 -7.49 -13.25
N ASN A 77 -1.84 -6.87 -14.43
CA ASN A 77 -1.68 -7.59 -15.69
C ASN A 77 -0.21 -7.56 -16.08
N PHE A 78 0.47 -8.70 -15.93
CA PHE A 78 1.90 -8.77 -16.24
C PHE A 78 2.19 -8.81 -17.75
N GLN A 79 1.23 -9.22 -18.58
CA GLN A 79 1.42 -9.27 -20.04
C GLN A 79 1.68 -7.89 -20.63
N ASN A 80 0.97 -6.88 -20.12
CA ASN A 80 1.12 -5.49 -20.56
C ASN A 80 1.68 -4.58 -19.46
N GLN A 81 2.14 -5.18 -18.35
CA GLN A 81 2.70 -4.51 -17.18
C GLN A 81 1.82 -3.37 -16.64
N ALA A 82 0.51 -3.60 -16.60
CA ALA A 82 -0.47 -2.61 -16.16
C ALA A 82 -1.04 -2.95 -14.77
N VAL A 83 -1.25 -1.92 -13.95
CA VAL A 83 -1.96 -2.00 -12.67
C VAL A 83 -3.30 -1.30 -12.73
N TRP A 84 -4.31 -1.93 -12.15
CA TRP A 84 -5.66 -1.41 -12.02
C TRP A 84 -6.00 -1.31 -10.53
N LEU A 85 -6.23 -0.10 -10.05
CA LEU A 85 -6.66 0.21 -8.68
C LEU A 85 -8.08 0.79 -8.70
N PRO A 86 -8.76 0.92 -7.56
CA PRO A 86 -10.14 1.39 -7.51
C PRO A 86 -10.32 2.81 -8.03
N CYS A 87 -9.34 3.70 -7.81
CA CYS A 87 -9.38 5.07 -8.31
C CYS A 87 -8.39 5.31 -9.45
N ASN A 88 -7.18 4.78 -9.33
CA ASN A 88 -6.07 5.02 -10.23
C ASN A 88 -5.73 3.77 -11.05
N GLY A 89 -4.89 3.96 -12.05
CA GLY A 89 -4.26 2.87 -12.78
C GLY A 89 -2.94 3.35 -13.35
N GLY A 90 -2.19 2.45 -13.94
CA GLY A 90 -0.93 2.82 -14.57
C GLY A 90 -0.08 1.61 -14.91
N ASP A 91 1.22 1.82 -14.93
CA ASP A 91 2.18 0.85 -15.42
C ASP A 91 3.22 0.52 -14.34
N PHE A 92 3.71 -0.71 -14.37
CA PHE A 92 4.84 -1.18 -13.60
C PHE A 92 5.91 -1.73 -14.53
N THR A 93 7.08 -2.03 -14.00
CA THR A 93 8.16 -2.73 -14.70
C THR A 93 8.62 -3.92 -13.88
N LEU A 94 9.24 -4.88 -14.58
CA LEU A 94 9.90 -6.02 -13.94
C LEU A 94 11.39 -5.73 -13.80
N VAL A 95 11.89 -5.65 -12.56
CA VAL A 95 13.29 -5.39 -12.23
C VAL A 95 13.79 -6.49 -11.32
N GLU A 96 14.78 -7.27 -11.80
CA GLU A 96 15.37 -8.39 -11.05
C GLU A 96 14.31 -9.35 -10.45
N GLY A 97 13.28 -9.71 -11.21
CA GLY A 97 12.21 -10.60 -10.74
C GLY A 97 11.24 -9.95 -9.73
N GLY A 98 11.32 -8.63 -9.53
CA GLY A 98 10.38 -7.85 -8.74
C GLY A 98 9.54 -6.89 -9.59
N VAL A 99 8.47 -6.39 -8.98
CA VAL A 99 7.55 -5.39 -9.54
C VAL A 99 7.92 -4.02 -8.99
N GLU A 100 8.13 -3.05 -9.88
CA GLU A 100 8.38 -1.64 -9.54
C GLU A 100 7.34 -0.75 -10.23
N LEU A 101 6.69 0.14 -9.48
CA LEU A 101 5.74 1.09 -10.07
C LEU A 101 6.48 2.13 -10.91
N SER A 102 6.02 2.33 -12.14
CA SER A 102 6.61 3.30 -13.07
C SER A 102 5.81 4.58 -13.16
N MET A 103 4.51 4.48 -13.49
CA MET A 103 3.62 5.64 -13.64
C MET A 103 2.24 5.28 -13.13
N LEU A 104 1.58 6.24 -12.48
CA LEU A 104 0.18 6.14 -12.08
C LEU A 104 -0.59 7.38 -12.51
N THR A 105 -1.85 7.21 -12.87
CA THR A 105 -2.78 8.32 -12.96
C THR A 105 -2.97 8.94 -11.58
N ASP A 106 -3.23 10.24 -11.52
CA ASP A 106 -3.56 10.95 -10.29
C ASP A 106 -5.00 11.46 -10.36
N LYS A 107 -5.95 10.62 -9.91
CA LYS A 107 -7.37 10.94 -9.84
C LYS A 107 -7.77 11.09 -8.38
N ALA A 108 -8.63 12.07 -8.11
CA ALA A 108 -9.26 12.23 -6.81
C ALA A 108 -10.60 11.45 -6.79
N CYS A 109 -10.66 10.35 -6.02
CA CYS A 109 -11.89 9.59 -5.81
C CYS A 109 -12.17 9.38 -4.32
N SER A 110 -13.44 9.30 -3.95
CA SER A 110 -13.88 8.98 -2.59
C SER A 110 -13.58 7.51 -2.16
N GLY A 111 -13.20 6.65 -3.12
CA GLY A 111 -12.95 5.22 -2.94
C GLY A 111 -11.48 4.78 -2.86
N GLY A 112 -10.50 5.70 -2.87
CA GLY A 112 -9.06 5.39 -2.96
C GLY A 112 -8.41 4.78 -1.71
N LYS A 113 -9.14 3.96 -0.95
CA LYS A 113 -8.67 3.38 0.33
C LYS A 113 -7.57 2.33 0.14
N VAL A 114 -7.49 1.71 -1.04
CA VAL A 114 -6.49 0.70 -1.39
C VAL A 114 -5.36 1.28 -2.24
N ASP A 115 -5.64 2.30 -3.06
CA ASP A 115 -4.64 2.93 -3.93
C ASP A 115 -3.40 3.37 -3.15
N LEU A 116 -3.54 4.27 -2.17
CA LEU A 116 -2.35 4.82 -1.50
C LEU A 116 -1.52 3.73 -0.80
N PRO A 117 -2.11 2.81 -0.02
CA PRO A 117 -1.34 1.72 0.56
C PRO A 117 -0.63 0.83 -0.45
N PHE A 118 -1.27 0.53 -1.59
CA PHE A 118 -0.64 -0.22 -2.67
C PHE A 118 0.55 0.55 -3.27
N VAL A 119 0.38 1.86 -3.52
CA VAL A 119 1.46 2.73 -3.99
C VAL A 119 2.60 2.80 -2.99
N VAL A 120 2.29 2.93 -1.70
CA VAL A 120 3.29 2.93 -0.63
C VAL A 120 3.98 1.58 -0.53
N PHE A 121 3.29 0.46 -0.77
CA PHE A 121 3.90 -0.87 -0.79
C PHE A 121 4.90 -1.03 -1.95
N LEU A 122 4.57 -0.51 -3.13
CA LEU A 122 5.42 -0.57 -4.32
C LEU A 122 6.26 0.70 -4.56
N SER A 123 6.47 1.52 -3.52
CA SER A 123 7.42 2.64 -3.59
C SER A 123 8.87 2.17 -3.73
N GLU A 124 9.10 0.89 -3.42
CA GLU A 124 10.33 0.15 -3.68
C GLU A 124 9.96 -1.16 -4.39
N PRO A 125 10.87 -1.76 -5.18
CA PRO A 125 10.59 -3.01 -5.87
C PRO A 125 10.17 -4.14 -4.91
N ALA A 126 9.04 -4.78 -5.20
CA ALA A 126 8.57 -5.96 -4.45
C ALA A 126 8.86 -7.24 -5.23
N LYS A 127 9.53 -8.21 -4.62
CA LYS A 127 9.93 -9.47 -5.27
C LYS A 127 8.71 -10.35 -5.54
N VAL A 128 8.68 -11.01 -6.69
CA VAL A 128 7.68 -12.03 -7.00
C VAL A 128 8.13 -13.35 -6.39
N MET A 129 7.36 -13.84 -5.43
CA MET A 129 7.65 -15.06 -4.70
C MET A 129 6.49 -16.05 -4.80
N VAL A 130 6.79 -17.33 -4.60
CA VAL A 130 5.85 -18.45 -4.62
C VAL A 130 6.06 -19.33 -3.41
N ASP A 131 5.07 -20.16 -3.08
CA ASP A 131 5.25 -21.25 -2.12
C ASP A 131 6.38 -22.19 -2.59
N ARG A 132 7.21 -22.69 -1.67
CA ARG A 132 8.37 -23.55 -2.01
C ARG A 132 8.01 -24.77 -2.84
N ASP A 133 6.81 -25.30 -2.67
CA ASP A 133 6.28 -26.47 -3.37
C ASP A 133 5.31 -26.09 -4.52
N ALA A 134 5.26 -24.81 -4.91
CA ALA A 134 4.48 -24.37 -6.05
C ALA A 134 4.91 -25.09 -7.33
N SER A 135 3.93 -25.41 -8.18
CA SER A 135 4.18 -25.98 -9.51
C SER A 135 4.89 -24.98 -10.43
N ALA A 136 5.27 -25.43 -11.63
CA ALA A 136 5.72 -24.55 -12.71
C ALA A 136 4.65 -23.50 -13.11
N THR A 137 3.37 -23.80 -12.88
CA THR A 137 2.22 -22.94 -13.19
C THR A 137 1.49 -22.52 -11.90
N PRO A 138 2.09 -21.67 -11.07
CA PRO A 138 1.51 -21.29 -9.79
C PRO A 138 0.11 -20.72 -9.98
N GLN A 139 -0.81 -21.04 -9.05
CA GLN A 139 -2.14 -20.41 -8.99
C GLN A 139 -2.18 -19.25 -7.98
N ARG A 140 -1.16 -19.16 -7.12
CA ARG A 140 -0.95 -18.08 -6.17
C ARG A 140 0.50 -17.60 -6.26
N ILE A 141 0.69 -16.30 -6.23
CA ILE A 141 1.98 -15.65 -6.08
C ILE A 141 1.91 -14.62 -4.94
N TYR A 142 3.06 -14.13 -4.53
CA TYR A 142 3.18 -13.08 -3.54
C TYR A 142 4.09 -11.98 -4.08
N LEU A 143 3.67 -10.72 -3.93
CA LEU A 143 4.59 -9.59 -3.99
C LEU A 143 5.13 -9.38 -2.60
N VAL A 144 6.44 -9.50 -2.40
CA VAL A 144 7.09 -9.44 -1.09
C VAL A 144 8.05 -8.26 -1.00
N ARG A 145 7.90 -7.47 0.06
CA ARG A 145 8.80 -6.38 0.41
C ARG A 145 9.07 -6.42 1.92
N GLY A 146 10.29 -6.81 2.28
CA GLY A 146 10.68 -6.96 3.69
C GLY A 146 9.81 -7.99 4.41
N ASP A 147 9.19 -7.58 5.50
CA ASP A 147 8.28 -8.39 6.32
C ASP A 147 6.81 -8.32 5.86
N GLN A 148 6.54 -7.64 4.74
CA GLN A 148 5.21 -7.47 4.20
C GLN A 148 5.03 -8.19 2.87
N ALA A 149 3.83 -8.73 2.65
CA ALA A 149 3.44 -9.37 1.40
C ALA A 149 2.01 -9.02 0.98
N ILE A 150 1.81 -9.04 -0.34
CA ILE A 150 0.50 -9.04 -0.99
C ILE A 150 0.33 -10.37 -1.70
N ALA A 151 -0.70 -11.14 -1.34
CA ALA A 151 -1.02 -12.39 -2.02
C ALA A 151 -1.92 -12.13 -3.23
N LEU A 152 -1.61 -12.78 -4.35
CA LEU A 152 -2.33 -12.64 -5.61
C LEU A 152 -2.71 -14.01 -6.16
N THR A 153 -3.89 -14.09 -6.75
CA THR A 153 -4.40 -15.29 -7.43
C THR A 153 -4.76 -14.99 -8.88
N ARG A 154 -4.74 -16.02 -9.72
CA ARG A 154 -5.12 -15.91 -11.14
C ARG A 154 -6.62 -16.12 -11.34
#